data_AF-A0A5B0MAY6-F1
#
_entry.id   AF-A0A5B0MAY6-F1
#
_cell.length_a   1.000
_cell.length_b   1.000
_cell.length_c   1.000
_cell.angle_alpha   90.00
_cell.angle_beta   90.00
_cell.angle_gamma   90.00
#
_symmetry.space_group_name_H-M   'P 1'
#
loop_
_entity.id
_entity.type
_entity.pdbx_description
1 polymer ?
#
loop_
_entity_poly.entity_id
_entity_poly.type
_entity_poly.pdbx_seq_one_letter_code
_entity_poly.pdbx_strand_id
1 'polypeptide(L)'
;MKTFDTRLIEVGWTLPADSIGHLVMDEFPASMDNIADVITHTGKEITLDNVLDHLRLHAHNIESRAVGSGTKNDPITLFTDSSKKCQKNAHNTLAPHSESNCWMLHPELRPAKGSNNKTESTNSKN
;
A
#
# COMPACT_ATOMS: atom_id res chain seq x y z
N MET A 1 30.65 34.74 7.69
CA MET A 1 30.39 34.33 9.08
C MET A 1 30.22 32.82 9.06
N LYS A 2 31.02 32.05 9.80
CA LYS A 2 30.92 30.57 9.80
C LYS A 2 29.57 30.17 10.42
N THR A 3 28.85 29.23 9.81
CA THR A 3 27.62 28.68 10.41
C THR A 3 27.97 27.98 11.71
N PHE A 4 27.00 27.82 12.59
CA PHE A 4 27.20 27.17 13.89
C PHE A 4 27.79 25.77 13.72
N ASP A 5 27.28 25.01 12.74
CA ASP A 5 27.74 23.66 12.40
C ASP A 5 29.24 23.60 12.04
N THR A 6 29.75 24.58 11.29
CA THR A 6 31.17 24.61 10.93
C THR A 6 32.06 24.81 12.17
N ARG A 7 31.58 25.56 13.17
CA ARG A 7 32.32 25.78 14.42
C ARG A 7 32.34 24.54 15.31
N LEU A 8 31.27 23.75 15.27
CA LEU A 8 31.18 22.48 15.99
C LEU A 8 32.13 21.44 15.41
N ILE A 9 32.19 21.33 14.08
CA ILE A 9 33.11 20.43 13.39
C ILE A 9 34.58 20.87 13.65
N GLU A 10 34.86 22.18 13.67
CA GLU A 10 36.21 22.70 13.94
C GLU A 10 36.75 22.36 15.34
N VAL A 11 35.89 22.21 16.34
CA VAL A 11 36.30 21.78 17.69
C VAL A 11 36.36 20.25 17.84
N GLY A 12 36.22 19.51 16.74
CA GLY A 12 36.23 18.05 16.74
C GLY A 12 34.93 17.42 17.24
N TRP A 13 33.85 18.21 17.37
CA TRP A 13 32.55 17.66 17.70
C TRP A 13 31.92 17.06 16.43
N THR A 14 31.90 15.73 16.38
CA THR A 14 31.18 14.96 15.37
C THR A 14 29.75 14.72 15.84
N LEU A 15 28.76 15.14 15.05
CA LEU A 15 27.36 14.88 15.33
C LEU A 15 27.02 13.44 14.85
N PRO A 16 26.58 12.52 15.72
CA PRO A 16 26.20 11.18 15.30
C PRO A 16 25.08 11.23 14.25
N ALA A 17 25.14 10.35 13.25
CA ALA A 17 24.14 10.31 12.16
C ALA A 17 22.70 10.18 12.71
N ASP A 18 22.54 9.46 13.82
CA ASP A 18 21.26 9.23 14.49
C ASP A 18 20.71 10.49 15.16
N SER A 19 21.60 11.35 15.67
CA SER A 19 21.16 12.57 16.36
C SER A 19 20.47 13.55 15.43
N ILE A 20 20.90 13.65 14.16
CA ILE A 20 20.24 14.50 13.16
C ILE A 20 18.86 13.94 12.81
N GLY A 21 18.73 12.62 12.65
CA GLY A 21 17.43 12.01 12.34
C GLY A 21 16.42 12.25 13.46
N HIS A 22 16.84 12.13 14.72
CA HIS A 22 16.01 12.47 15.87
C HIS A 22 15.63 13.96 15.92
N LEU A 23 16.58 14.89 15.68
CA LEU A 23 16.27 16.33 15.63
C LEU A 23 15.22 16.66 14.56
N VAL A 24 15.27 15.99 13.41
CA VAL A 24 14.29 16.21 12.34
C VAL A 24 12.92 15.65 12.71
N MET A 25 12.88 14.52 13.41
CA MET A 25 11.61 13.94 13.90
C MET A 25 10.94 14.84 14.95
N ASP A 26 11.71 15.57 15.76
CA ASP A 26 11.17 16.53 16.74
C ASP A 26 10.46 17.72 16.09
N GLU A 27 10.80 18.07 14.85
CA GLU A 27 10.17 19.15 14.08
C GLU A 27 8.89 18.69 13.36
N PHE A 28 8.48 17.42 13.50
CA PHE A 28 7.28 16.92 12.84
C PHE A 28 6.02 17.58 13.40
N PRO A 29 5.07 17.98 12.53
CA PRO A 29 3.78 18.44 13.00
C PRO A 29 3.00 17.28 13.63
N ALA A 30 2.16 17.57 14.63
CA ALA A 30 1.34 16.55 15.32
C ALA A 30 0.43 15.71 14.38
N SER A 31 0.18 16.16 13.15
CA SER A 31 -0.51 15.37 12.14
C SER A 31 0.30 14.19 11.58
N MET A 32 1.59 14.10 11.92
CA MET A 32 2.56 13.11 11.42
C MET A 32 3.05 12.13 12.49
N ASP A 33 2.36 12.04 13.62
CA ASP A 33 2.69 11.09 14.70
C ASP A 33 2.73 9.64 14.20
N ASN A 34 1.84 9.30 13.26
CA ASN A 34 1.79 7.97 12.66
C ASN A 34 3.08 7.58 11.92
N ILE A 35 3.72 8.52 11.20
CA ILE A 35 4.97 8.23 10.49
C ILE A 35 6.16 8.24 11.43
N ALA A 36 6.14 9.07 12.47
CA ALA A 36 7.13 9.02 13.54
C ALA A 36 7.13 7.65 14.22
N ASP A 37 5.94 7.10 14.51
CA ASP A 37 5.78 5.74 15.04
C ASP A 37 6.32 4.68 14.07
N VAL A 38 6.04 4.79 12.77
CA VAL A 38 6.58 3.83 11.77
C VAL A 38 8.10 3.87 11.73
N ILE A 39 8.71 5.06 11.76
CA ILE A 39 10.17 5.21 11.72
C ILE A 39 10.79 4.58 12.98
N THR A 40 10.25 4.86 14.17
CA THR A 40 10.79 4.31 15.44
C THR A 40 10.61 2.81 15.57
N HIS A 41 9.56 2.22 15.01
CA HIS A 41 9.28 0.78 15.09
C HIS A 41 9.84 -0.05 13.93
N THR A 42 10.54 0.57 12.96
CA THR A 42 11.15 -0.14 11.82
C THR A 42 12.41 -0.93 12.23
N GLY A 43 12.96 -0.69 13.42
CA GLY A 43 14.15 -1.39 13.94
C GLY A 43 15.45 -1.04 13.21
N LYS A 44 15.43 -0.01 12.36
CA LYS A 44 16.60 0.58 11.71
C LYS A 44 17.08 1.79 12.50
N GLU A 45 18.36 2.12 12.36
CA GLU A 45 18.93 3.36 12.91
C GLU A 45 18.20 4.60 12.36
N ILE A 46 17.93 5.57 13.23
CA ILE A 46 17.16 6.78 12.92
C ILE A 46 18.13 7.82 12.35
N THR A 47 18.70 7.51 11.18
CA THR A 47 19.54 8.43 10.42
C THR A 47 18.68 9.37 9.59
N LEU A 48 19.23 10.54 9.22
CA LEU A 48 18.54 11.50 8.36
C LEU A 48 18.05 10.87 7.04
N ASP A 49 18.89 10.04 6.42
CA ASP A 49 18.56 9.37 5.16
C ASP A 49 17.36 8.44 5.32
N ASN A 50 17.29 7.69 6.42
CA ASN A 50 16.18 6.80 6.70
C ASN A 50 14.88 7.57 6.93
N VAL A 51 14.93 8.65 7.72
CA VAL A 51 13.78 9.55 7.93
C VAL A 51 13.28 10.11 6.60
N LEU A 52 14.17 10.60 5.74
CA LEU A 52 13.83 11.13 4.41
C LEU A 52 13.21 10.06 3.49
N ASP A 53 13.72 8.83 3.52
CA ASP A 53 13.18 7.74 2.71
C ASP A 53 11.77 7.33 3.18
N HIS A 54 11.51 7.27 4.48
CA HIS A 54 10.18 7.06 5.01
C HIS A 54 9.21 8.18 4.60
N LEU A 55 9.65 9.44 4.61
CA LEU A 55 8.85 10.58 4.15
C LEU A 55 8.51 10.49 2.66
N ARG A 56 9.48 10.15 1.81
CA ARG A 56 9.25 9.93 0.37
C ARG A 56 8.26 8.81 0.12
N LEU A 57 8.43 7.68 0.81
CA LEU A 57 7.52 6.55 0.73
C LEU A 57 6.10 6.93 1.17
N HIS A 58 5.98 7.77 2.20
CA HIS A 58 4.68 8.26 2.66
C HIS A 58 3.99 9.14 1.63
N ALA A 59 4.71 10.08 1.01
CA ALA A 59 4.18 10.92 -0.07
C ALA A 59 3.69 10.07 -1.25
N HIS A 60 4.49 9.11 -1.73
CA HIS A 60 4.07 8.17 -2.77
C HIS A 60 2.85 7.33 -2.37
N ASN A 61 2.75 6.91 -1.10
CA ASN A 61 1.58 6.18 -0.62
C ASN A 61 0.33 7.07 -0.59
N ILE A 62 0.45 8.36 -0.24
CA ILE A 62 -0.66 9.32 -0.33
C ILE A 62 -1.11 9.49 -1.78
N GLU A 63 -0.17 9.70 -2.70
CA GLU A 63 -0.46 9.90 -4.13
C GLU A 63 -1.10 8.66 -4.75
N SER A 64 -0.55 7.47 -4.50
CA SER A 64 -1.11 6.21 -5.00
C SER A 64 -2.49 5.90 -4.40
N ARG A 65 -2.73 6.24 -3.12
CA ARG A 65 -4.07 6.18 -2.50
C ARG A 65 -5.05 7.19 -3.09
N ALA A 66 -4.58 8.34 -3.58
CA ALA A 66 -5.44 9.34 -4.23
C ALA A 66 -5.83 8.94 -5.67
N VAL A 67 -5.00 8.14 -6.34
CA VAL A 67 -5.29 7.62 -7.69
C VAL A 67 -6.24 6.42 -7.64
N GLY A 68 -6.23 5.65 -6.56
CA GLY A 68 -7.24 4.62 -6.28
C GLY A 68 -8.51 5.25 -5.71
N SER A 69 -9.66 5.03 -6.33
CA SER A 69 -10.98 5.44 -5.81
C SER A 69 -11.40 4.60 -4.58
N GLY A 70 -10.53 4.43 -3.59
CA GLY A 70 -10.80 3.78 -2.31
C GLY A 70 -10.70 4.81 -1.19
N THR A 71 -11.80 5.06 -0.48
CA THR A 71 -11.77 5.95 0.70
C THR A 71 -10.91 5.34 1.81
N LYS A 72 -10.46 6.16 2.77
CA LYS A 72 -9.47 5.83 3.84
C LYS A 72 -9.69 4.50 4.61
N ASN A 73 -10.85 3.87 4.49
CA ASN A 73 -11.22 2.63 5.16
C ASN A 73 -11.16 1.38 4.26
N ASP A 74 -10.97 1.54 2.95
CA ASP A 74 -10.80 0.45 2.00
C ASP A 74 -9.47 0.64 1.26
N PRO A 75 -8.38 -0.01 1.69
CA PRO A 75 -7.26 -0.22 0.77
C PRO A 75 -7.80 -0.92 -0.48
N ILE A 76 -7.09 -0.81 -1.62
CA ILE A 76 -7.34 -1.62 -2.81
C ILE A 76 -7.16 -3.09 -2.39
N THR A 77 -8.20 -3.67 -1.82
CA THR A 77 -8.33 -5.10 -1.61
C THR A 77 -8.91 -5.60 -2.92
N LEU A 78 -8.24 -6.57 -3.53
CA LEU A 78 -8.93 -7.46 -4.46
C LEU A 78 -10.21 -7.89 -3.74
N PHE A 79 -11.38 -7.64 -4.31
CA PHE A 79 -12.67 -7.98 -3.69
C PHE A 79 -12.68 -9.48 -3.38
N THR A 80 -12.25 -9.87 -2.17
CA THR A 80 -12.21 -11.26 -1.71
C THR A 80 -13.32 -11.43 -0.69
N ASP A 81 -14.55 -11.50 -1.17
CA ASP A 81 -15.64 -11.97 -0.32
C ASP A 81 -15.50 -13.50 -0.14
N SER A 82 -15.49 -13.97 1.11
CA SER A 82 -15.48 -15.39 1.47
C SER A 82 -16.60 -16.19 0.80
N SER A 83 -17.68 -15.52 0.37
CA SER A 83 -18.80 -16.15 -0.32
C SER A 83 -18.47 -16.69 -1.72
N LYS A 84 -17.30 -16.36 -2.29
CA LYS A 84 -16.89 -16.65 -3.69
C LYS A 84 -17.85 -16.09 -4.76
N LYS A 85 -18.84 -15.27 -4.37
CA LYS A 85 -19.78 -14.64 -5.29
C LYS A 85 -19.20 -13.31 -5.77
N CYS A 86 -19.41 -13.01 -7.05
CA CYS A 86 -19.08 -11.71 -7.63
C CYS A 86 -20.24 -10.72 -7.37
N GLN A 87 -19.91 -9.44 -7.15
CA GLN A 87 -20.89 -8.36 -6.93
C GLN A 87 -21.04 -7.52 -8.19
N LYS A 88 -22.15 -6.77 -8.34
CA LYS A 88 -22.43 -5.96 -9.53
C LYS A 88 -21.23 -5.04 -9.84
N ASN A 89 -20.63 -5.19 -11.03
CA ASN A 89 -19.41 -4.50 -11.46
C ASN A 89 -18.12 -4.85 -10.69
N ALA A 90 -18.05 -5.97 -9.97
CA ALA A 90 -16.86 -6.43 -9.25
C ALA A 90 -16.69 -7.95 -9.33
N HIS A 91 -15.54 -8.40 -9.84
CA HIS A 91 -15.16 -9.81 -9.82
C HIS A 91 -14.51 -10.19 -8.50
N ASN A 92 -14.92 -11.34 -7.97
CA ASN A 92 -14.30 -11.93 -6.79
C ASN A 92 -13.19 -12.87 -7.23
N THR A 93 -11.96 -12.64 -6.79
CA THR A 93 -10.80 -13.46 -7.19
C THR A 93 -10.87 -14.92 -6.69
N LEU A 94 -11.75 -15.20 -5.72
CA LEU A 94 -12.04 -16.55 -5.23
C LEU A 94 -13.17 -17.24 -6.01
N ALA A 95 -13.75 -16.57 -7.02
CA ALA A 95 -14.78 -17.16 -7.86
C ALA A 95 -14.21 -18.30 -8.73
N PRO A 96 -15.02 -19.33 -9.06
CA PRO A 96 -14.58 -20.48 -9.84
C PRO A 96 -14.44 -20.19 -11.35
N HIS A 97 -14.40 -18.92 -11.77
CA HIS A 97 -14.26 -18.48 -13.15
C HIS A 97 -13.28 -17.31 -13.23
N SER A 98 -12.70 -17.06 -14.41
CA SER A 98 -11.83 -15.90 -14.64
C SER A 98 -12.63 -14.60 -14.73
N GLU A 99 -11.99 -13.47 -14.45
CA GLU A 99 -12.57 -12.13 -14.56
C GLU A 99 -13.23 -11.89 -15.93
N SER A 100 -12.57 -12.32 -17.01
CA SER A 100 -13.05 -12.21 -18.39
C SER A 100 -14.40 -12.91 -18.65
N ASN A 101 -14.74 -13.93 -17.86
CA ASN A 101 -15.97 -14.71 -18.01
C ASN A 101 -17.02 -14.34 -16.95
N CYS A 102 -16.77 -13.31 -16.14
CA CYS A 102 -17.65 -12.93 -15.05
C CYS A 102 -18.88 -12.18 -15.55
N TRP A 103 -20.07 -12.79 -15.50
CA TRP A 103 -21.32 -12.15 -15.93
C TRP A 103 -21.74 -10.93 -15.10
N MET A 104 -21.09 -10.74 -13.96
CA MET A 104 -21.34 -9.61 -13.07
C MET A 104 -20.50 -8.37 -13.45
N LEU A 105 -19.38 -8.59 -14.17
CA LEU A 105 -18.62 -7.54 -14.87
C LEU A 105 -19.08 -7.36 -16.32
N HIS A 106 -19.46 -8.47 -16.97
CA HIS A 106 -19.81 -8.57 -18.37
C HIS A 106 -21.24 -9.12 -18.54
N PRO A 107 -22.29 -8.30 -18.32
CA PRO A 107 -23.68 -8.74 -18.46
C PRO A 107 -24.00 -9.34 -19.84
N GLU A 108 -23.27 -8.93 -20.88
CA GLU A 108 -23.36 -9.43 -22.25
C GLU A 108 -23.00 -10.92 -22.39
N LEU A 109 -22.19 -11.46 -21.49
CA LEU A 109 -21.80 -12.87 -21.49
C LEU A 109 -22.83 -13.78 -20.80
N ARG A 110 -23.86 -13.19 -20.17
CA ARG A 110 -24.87 -13.96 -19.45
C ARG A 110 -25.68 -14.83 -20.44
N PRO A 111 -25.70 -16.17 -20.28
CA PRO A 111 -26.47 -17.02 -21.15
C PRO A 111 -27.96 -16.71 -21.00
N ALA A 112 -28.67 -16.71 -22.14
CA ALA A 112 -30.12 -16.59 -22.15
C ALA A 112 -30.72 -17.70 -21.29
N LYS A 113 -31.72 -17.35 -20.47
CA LYS A 113 -32.35 -18.21 -19.47
C LYS A 113 -32.87 -19.49 -20.14
N GLY A 114 -32.09 -20.59 -20.08
CA GLY A 114 -32.44 -21.88 -20.70
C GLY A 114 -31.29 -22.66 -21.38
N SER A 115 -30.13 -22.06 -21.62
CA SER A 115 -28.99 -22.76 -22.26
C SER A 115 -28.13 -23.52 -21.24
N ASN A 116 -28.60 -24.67 -20.77
CA ASN A 116 -27.75 -25.62 -20.03
C ASN A 116 -26.85 -26.39 -21.02
N ASN A 117 -25.73 -25.80 -21.43
CA ASN A 117 -24.64 -26.60 -22.00
C ASN A 117 -23.84 -27.20 -20.85
N LYS A 118 -24.20 -28.43 -20.46
CA LYS A 118 -23.33 -29.29 -19.65
C LYS A 118 -22.07 -29.58 -20.48
N THR A 119 -21.02 -28.79 -20.30
CA THR A 119 -19.67 -29.23 -20.68
C THR A 119 -19.21 -30.22 -19.64
N GLU A 120 -19.26 -31.49 -20.04
CA GLU A 120 -18.72 -32.66 -19.38
C GLU A 120 -17.20 -32.48 -19.18
N SER A 121 -16.78 -32.23 -17.94
CA SER A 121 -15.38 -32.30 -17.57
C SER A 121 -14.92 -33.75 -17.61
N THR A 122 -14.31 -34.16 -18.73
CA THR A 122 -13.62 -35.46 -18.82
C THR A 122 -12.40 -35.41 -17.90
N ASN A 123 -12.55 -36.01 -16.71
CA ASN A 123 -11.48 -36.29 -15.78
C ASN A 123 -10.55 -37.36 -16.39
N SER A 124 -9.37 -36.95 -16.84
CA SER A 124 -8.30 -37.88 -17.21
C SER A 124 -7.55 -38.27 -15.93
N LYS A 125 -7.86 -39.48 -15.43
CA LYS A 125 -7.08 -40.16 -14.37
C LYS A 125 -5.84 -40.79 -15.00
N ASN A 126 -4.67 -40.45 -14.45
CA ASN A 126 -3.53 -41.38 -14.38
C ASN A 126 -3.69 -42.27 -13.16
#